data_AF-A0A2S6XB39-F1
#
_entry.id   AF-A0A2S6XB39-F1
#
_cell.length_a   1.000
_cell.length_b   1.000
_cell.length_c   1.000
_cell.angle_alpha   90.00
_cell.angle_beta   90.00
_cell.angle_gamma   90.00
#
_symmetry.space_group_name_H-M   'P 1'
#
loop_
_entity.id
_entity.type
_entity.pdbx_description
1 polymer ?
#
loop_
_entity_poly.entity_id
_entity_poly.type
_entity_poly.pdbx_seq_one_letter_code
_entity_poly.pdbx_strand_id
1 'polypeptide(L)'
;MKEYNLAFVTDGGGCTPKWGGVTDLGSDAVADQIGALRAKGGDVRVSFGGASGSELGTTCTSADALAAAYGKVVDAYRLTKVDFDVEGGALPDTAANTRRAQAIAALQKKHPGLDVSFTLPVMPEGLTQAGVDLLADAKKNGVDIDAVNIMAMDYGPAYSDDMGTYAEQAATATQAQVKGVLGRSDADAWKTVAVTPMIGVNDVASEVFKVDDAAQLVEFAKAKGLGALSMWSATRDKACPGGPKPSADATCSSVDQEPNAFAKAFAAYK
;
A
#
# COMPACT_ATOMS: atom_id res chain seq x y z
N MET A 1 1.78 16.87 4.84
CA MET A 1 2.09 15.44 5.06
C MET A 1 3.56 15.32 5.42
N LYS A 2 3.90 14.42 6.34
CA LYS A 2 5.28 14.17 6.77
C LYS A 2 5.73 12.73 6.51
N GLU A 3 4.82 11.85 6.13
CA GLU A 3 5.13 10.47 5.77
C GLU A 3 4.69 10.22 4.32
N TYR A 4 5.51 9.46 3.58
CA TYR A 4 5.25 9.07 2.20
C TYR A 4 5.57 7.59 1.99
N ASN A 5 4.75 6.90 1.19
CA ASN A 5 5.09 5.60 0.63
C ASN A 5 5.78 5.83 -0.72
N LEU A 6 7.05 5.42 -0.84
CA LEU A 6 7.80 5.48 -2.09
C LEU A 6 7.59 4.17 -2.86
N ALA A 7 6.95 4.29 -4.02
CA ALA A 7 6.48 3.18 -4.83
C ALA A 7 7.12 3.24 -6.23
N PHE A 8 7.64 2.17 -6.82
CA PHE A 8 7.82 0.82 -6.26
C PHE A 8 9.25 0.33 -6.50
N VAL A 9 9.74 -0.52 -5.59
CA VAL A 9 10.91 -1.36 -5.85
C VAL A 9 10.48 -2.72 -6.39
N THR A 10 11.02 -3.10 -7.54
CA THR A 10 10.79 -4.39 -8.21
C THR A 10 12.11 -5.00 -8.67
N ASP A 11 12.10 -6.22 -9.20
CA ASP A 11 13.29 -6.89 -9.72
C ASP A 11 13.75 -6.24 -11.03
N GLY A 12 14.99 -5.76 -11.06
CA GLY A 12 15.68 -5.34 -12.28
C GLY A 12 16.42 -6.48 -12.99
N GLY A 13 16.28 -7.70 -12.48
CA GLY A 13 16.86 -8.93 -13.02
C GLY A 13 17.79 -9.61 -12.02
N GLY A 14 17.62 -10.92 -11.88
CA GLY A 14 18.49 -11.75 -11.05
C GLY A 14 18.35 -11.45 -9.55
N CYS A 15 17.14 -11.11 -9.07
CA CYS A 15 16.89 -10.75 -7.67
C CYS A 15 17.63 -9.46 -7.26
N THR A 16 17.64 -8.47 -8.15
CA THR A 16 18.29 -7.16 -7.94
C THR A 16 17.23 -6.08 -7.72
N PRO A 17 17.08 -5.54 -6.51
CA PRO A 17 16.07 -4.53 -6.24
C PRO A 17 16.40 -3.21 -6.97
N LYS A 18 15.46 -2.70 -7.75
CA LYS A 18 15.54 -1.42 -8.46
C LYS A 18 14.21 -0.67 -8.40
N TRP A 19 14.25 0.66 -8.47
CA TRP A 19 13.05 1.46 -8.65
C TRP A 19 12.45 1.18 -10.03
N GLY A 20 11.20 0.70 -10.03
CA GLY A 20 10.48 0.26 -11.23
C GLY A 20 11.20 -0.84 -12.02
N GLY A 21 12.15 -1.58 -11.41
CA GLY A 21 12.93 -2.61 -12.09
C GLY A 21 14.01 -2.04 -13.02
N VAL A 22 14.23 -0.72 -13.03
CA VAL A 22 15.12 -0.06 -14.01
C VAL A 22 16.19 0.78 -13.32
N THR A 23 15.78 1.67 -12.41
CA THR A 23 16.67 2.67 -11.80
C THR A 23 17.33 2.11 -10.54
N ASP A 24 18.65 2.23 -10.47
CA ASP A 24 19.39 1.80 -9.28
C ASP A 24 19.00 2.62 -8.05
N LEU A 25 19.07 2.01 -6.87
CA LEU A 25 18.63 2.62 -5.61
C LEU A 25 19.26 4.00 -5.35
N GLY A 26 20.57 4.15 -5.61
CA GLY A 26 21.28 5.42 -5.41
C GLY A 26 21.14 6.45 -6.54
N SER A 27 20.25 6.22 -7.51
CA SER A 27 20.12 7.04 -8.73
C SER A 27 18.68 7.53 -8.96
N ASP A 28 17.78 7.29 -8.01
CA ASP A 28 16.38 7.72 -8.12
C ASP A 28 16.17 9.11 -7.50
N ALA A 29 15.71 10.04 -8.33
CA ALA A 29 15.58 11.45 -7.96
C ALA A 29 14.52 11.70 -6.86
N VAL A 30 13.57 10.79 -6.65
CA VAL A 30 12.59 10.90 -5.56
C VAL A 30 13.20 10.34 -4.28
N ALA A 31 13.82 9.17 -4.34
CA ALA A 31 14.51 8.56 -3.20
C ALA A 31 15.66 9.42 -2.66
N ASP A 32 16.37 10.15 -3.53
CA ASP A 32 17.42 11.10 -3.13
C ASP A 32 16.91 12.23 -2.20
N GLN A 33 15.60 12.48 -2.17
CA GLN A 33 14.98 13.50 -1.32
C GLN A 33 14.70 13.01 0.11
N ILE A 34 14.87 11.72 0.42
CA ILE A 34 14.58 11.15 1.76
C ILE A 34 15.35 11.89 2.87
N GLY A 35 16.62 12.23 2.64
CA GLY A 35 17.42 12.97 3.62
C GLY A 35 16.86 14.36 3.92
N ALA A 36 16.42 15.09 2.89
CA ALA A 36 15.82 16.41 3.04
C ALA A 36 14.43 16.36 3.70
N LEU A 37 13.65 15.31 3.43
CA LEU A 37 12.37 15.05 4.12
C LEU A 37 12.59 14.81 5.62
N ARG A 38 13.56 13.96 5.97
CA ARG A 38 13.92 13.67 7.37
C ARG A 38 14.43 14.89 8.12
N ALA A 39 15.20 15.76 7.46
CA ALA A 39 15.61 17.04 8.04
C ALA A 39 14.43 17.97 8.38
N LYS A 40 13.25 17.75 7.78
CA LYS A 40 12.00 18.47 8.08
C LYS A 40 11.08 17.70 9.06
N GLY A 41 11.59 16.61 9.64
CA GLY A 41 10.86 15.76 10.59
C GLY A 41 9.82 14.85 9.93
N GLY A 42 10.00 14.52 8.65
CA GLY A 42 9.24 13.47 7.98
C GLY A 42 10.02 12.17 7.84
N ASP A 43 9.41 11.15 7.26
CA ASP A 43 10.08 9.88 6.93
C ASP A 43 9.36 9.17 5.77
N VAL A 44 9.88 8.02 5.36
CA VAL A 44 9.32 7.21 4.28
C VAL A 44 9.08 5.76 4.68
N ARG A 45 8.10 5.15 4.03
CA ARG A 45 7.98 3.71 3.85
C ARG A 45 8.33 3.39 2.40
N VAL A 46 9.06 2.31 2.13
CA VAL A 46 9.30 1.87 0.74
C VAL A 46 8.40 0.69 0.42
N SER A 47 7.67 0.77 -0.69
CA SER A 47 6.77 -0.26 -1.20
C SER A 47 7.48 -1.14 -2.23
N PHE A 48 7.41 -2.45 -2.04
CA PHE A 48 7.85 -3.47 -2.98
C PHE A 48 6.65 -4.02 -3.75
N GLY A 49 6.82 -4.29 -5.05
CA GLY A 49 5.77 -4.87 -5.88
C GLY A 49 4.96 -3.84 -6.66
N GLY A 50 3.66 -3.82 -6.45
CA GLY A 50 2.69 -3.04 -7.22
C GLY A 50 2.21 -3.75 -8.50
N ALA A 51 1.26 -3.14 -9.21
CA ALA A 51 0.59 -3.72 -10.37
C ALA A 51 1.48 -4.01 -11.59
N SER A 52 2.68 -3.42 -11.66
CA SER A 52 3.57 -3.50 -12.83
C SER A 52 5.00 -3.92 -12.47
N GLY A 53 5.67 -4.56 -13.42
CA GLY A 53 7.05 -5.06 -13.26
C GLY A 53 7.10 -6.48 -12.72
N SER A 54 8.28 -6.90 -12.27
CA SER A 54 8.50 -8.24 -11.73
C SER A 54 8.71 -8.16 -10.22
N GLU A 55 7.77 -8.66 -9.44
CA GLU A 55 7.86 -8.64 -7.98
C GLU A 55 9.01 -9.55 -7.50
N LEU A 56 9.81 -9.08 -6.54
CA LEU A 56 11.03 -9.76 -6.09
C LEU A 56 10.73 -11.16 -5.51
N GLY A 57 9.64 -11.31 -4.75
CA GLY A 57 9.19 -12.60 -4.23
C GLY A 57 8.89 -13.65 -5.30
N THR A 58 8.43 -13.24 -6.49
CA THR A 58 8.20 -14.14 -7.64
C THR A 58 9.48 -14.53 -8.40
N THR A 59 10.52 -13.69 -8.34
CA THR A 59 11.74 -13.84 -9.18
C THR A 59 12.94 -14.41 -8.44
N CYS A 60 13.11 -14.06 -7.16
CA CYS A 60 14.19 -14.59 -6.32
C CYS A 60 14.00 -16.10 -6.07
N THR A 61 15.09 -16.88 -6.13
CA THR A 61 15.02 -18.35 -6.07
C THR A 61 14.94 -18.92 -4.65
N SER A 62 15.29 -18.14 -3.62
CA SER A 62 15.25 -18.56 -2.21
C SER A 62 14.86 -17.43 -1.26
N ALA A 63 14.42 -17.79 -0.05
CA ALA A 63 14.09 -16.82 1.00
C ALA A 63 15.32 -15.99 1.43
N ASP A 64 16.51 -16.60 1.49
CA ASP A 64 17.74 -15.89 1.84
C ASP A 64 18.14 -14.86 0.78
N ALA A 65 18.03 -15.22 -0.51
CA ALA A 65 18.30 -14.28 -1.60
C ALA A 65 17.31 -13.11 -1.57
N LEU A 66 16.03 -13.40 -1.33
CA LEU A 66 15.00 -12.39 -1.20
C LEU A 66 15.20 -11.48 0.02
N ALA A 67 15.56 -12.05 1.18
CA ALA A 67 15.88 -11.29 2.39
C ALA A 67 17.08 -10.37 2.17
N ALA A 68 18.11 -10.85 1.45
CA ALA A 68 19.25 -10.04 1.06
C ALA A 68 18.85 -8.88 0.11
N ALA A 69 17.94 -9.13 -0.84
CA ALA A 69 17.42 -8.09 -1.73
C ALA A 69 16.62 -7.03 -0.97
N TYR A 70 15.66 -7.41 -0.14
CA TYR A 70 14.91 -6.47 0.71
C TYR A 70 15.83 -5.72 1.68
N GLY A 71 16.79 -6.43 2.29
CA GLY A 71 17.78 -5.87 3.18
C GLY A 71 18.63 -4.78 2.53
N LYS A 72 19.02 -4.92 1.25
CA LYS A 72 19.75 -3.87 0.52
C LYS A 72 18.98 -2.55 0.48
N VAL A 73 17.66 -2.60 0.30
CA VAL A 73 16.80 -1.41 0.25
C VAL A 73 16.63 -0.80 1.63
N VAL A 74 16.37 -1.63 2.65
CA VAL A 74 16.29 -1.20 4.05
C VAL A 74 17.59 -0.53 4.49
N ASP A 75 18.73 -1.13 4.18
CA ASP A 75 20.06 -0.61 4.53
C ASP A 75 20.38 0.68 3.77
N ALA A 76 20.11 0.73 2.46
CA ALA A 76 20.41 1.90 1.61
C ALA A 76 19.72 3.17 2.10
N TYR A 77 18.45 3.07 2.50
CA TYR A 77 17.68 4.22 2.96
C TYR A 77 17.50 4.29 4.47
N ARG A 78 18.11 3.39 5.25
CA ARG A 78 17.92 3.30 6.71
C ARG A 78 16.43 3.29 7.07
N LEU A 79 15.68 2.37 6.46
CA LEU A 79 14.24 2.29 6.64
C LEU A 79 13.88 1.73 8.01
N THR A 80 12.83 2.29 8.59
CA THR A 80 12.12 1.72 9.75
C THR A 80 10.75 1.16 9.37
N LYS A 81 10.29 1.42 8.13
CA LYS A 81 8.99 0.99 7.59
C LYS A 81 9.16 0.43 6.18
N VAL A 82 8.53 -0.71 5.90
CA VAL A 82 8.44 -1.31 4.55
C VAL A 82 7.01 -1.73 4.24
N ASP A 83 6.65 -1.75 2.97
CA ASP A 83 5.35 -2.20 2.47
C ASP A 83 5.55 -3.26 1.38
N PHE A 84 4.72 -4.29 1.40
CA PHE A 84 4.68 -5.32 0.38
C PHE A 84 3.33 -5.22 -0.31
N ASP A 85 3.33 -4.55 -1.46
CA ASP A 85 2.16 -4.38 -2.32
C ASP A 85 2.08 -5.58 -3.27
N VAL A 86 1.20 -6.54 -2.93
CA VAL A 86 1.13 -7.84 -3.58
C VAL A 86 -0.15 -7.95 -4.39
N GLU A 87 0.00 -7.79 -5.70
CA GLU A 87 -1.10 -7.69 -6.65
C GLU A 87 -1.07 -8.78 -7.73
N GLY A 88 -2.17 -8.86 -8.49
CA GLY A 88 -2.25 -9.67 -9.71
C GLY A 88 -1.83 -11.13 -9.49
N GLY A 89 -0.95 -11.63 -10.37
CA GLY A 89 -0.47 -13.01 -10.32
C GLY A 89 0.42 -13.35 -9.12
N ALA A 90 1.00 -12.35 -8.44
CA ALA A 90 1.84 -12.59 -7.27
C ALA A 90 1.02 -12.93 -6.02
N LEU A 91 -0.21 -12.41 -5.93
CA LEU A 91 -1.10 -12.61 -4.78
C LEU A 91 -1.50 -14.08 -4.56
N PRO A 92 -1.95 -14.85 -5.57
CA PRO A 92 -2.29 -16.26 -5.39
C PRO A 92 -1.08 -17.22 -5.42
N ASP A 93 0.15 -16.74 -5.67
CA ASP A 93 1.34 -17.60 -5.72
C ASP A 93 1.80 -17.97 -4.30
N THR A 94 1.34 -19.14 -3.83
CA THR A 94 1.67 -19.66 -2.50
C THR A 94 3.18 -19.83 -2.28
N ALA A 95 3.93 -20.28 -3.30
CA ALA A 95 5.36 -20.51 -3.15
C ALA A 95 6.13 -19.18 -3.02
N ALA A 96 5.76 -18.17 -3.81
CA ALA A 96 6.30 -16.82 -3.68
C ALA A 96 5.90 -16.20 -2.32
N ASN A 97 4.66 -16.39 -1.87
CA ASN A 97 4.17 -15.88 -0.58
C ASN A 97 4.95 -16.48 0.61
N THR A 98 5.19 -17.79 0.63
CA THR A 98 6.01 -18.43 1.68
C THR A 98 7.46 -17.96 1.65
N ARG A 99 8.04 -17.81 0.46
CA ARG A 99 9.39 -17.23 0.31
C ARG A 99 9.45 -15.80 0.86
N ARG A 100 8.46 -14.98 0.51
CA ARG A 100 8.32 -13.59 0.98
C ARG A 100 8.19 -13.53 2.50
N ALA A 101 7.31 -14.34 3.07
CA ALA A 101 7.10 -14.42 4.50
C ALA A 101 8.38 -14.79 5.27
N GLN A 102 9.10 -15.82 4.82
CA GLN A 102 10.37 -16.24 5.43
C GLN A 102 11.44 -15.14 5.31
N ALA A 103 11.51 -14.47 4.17
CA ALA A 103 12.44 -13.37 3.95
C ALA A 103 12.14 -12.17 4.87
N ILE A 104 10.87 -11.80 5.02
CA ILE A 104 10.42 -10.71 5.90
C ILE A 104 10.73 -11.05 7.37
N ALA A 105 10.42 -12.27 7.82
CA ALA A 105 10.73 -12.69 9.18
C ALA A 105 12.24 -12.67 9.48
N ALA A 106 13.08 -13.03 8.50
CA ALA A 106 14.53 -12.89 8.61
C ALA A 106 14.96 -11.40 8.66
N LEU A 107 14.31 -10.55 7.86
CA LEU A 107 14.56 -9.12 7.83
C LEU A 107 14.22 -8.44 9.15
N GLN A 108 13.08 -8.75 9.77
CA GLN A 108 12.68 -8.22 11.09
C GLN A 108 13.64 -8.66 12.21
N LYS A 109 14.25 -9.84 12.12
CA LYS A 109 15.31 -10.27 13.05
C LYS A 109 16.59 -9.44 12.88
N LYS A 110 16.95 -9.08 11.64
CA LYS A 110 18.13 -8.24 11.35
C LYS A 110 17.89 -6.76 11.66
N HIS A 111 16.65 -6.31 11.54
CA HIS A 111 16.21 -4.93 11.80
C HIS A 111 15.10 -4.92 12.87
N PRO A 112 15.45 -5.05 14.17
CA PRO A 112 14.46 -5.04 15.24
C PRO A 112 13.62 -3.76 15.20
N GLY A 113 12.30 -3.90 15.24
CA GLY A 113 11.35 -2.79 15.16
C GLY A 113 11.06 -2.31 13.72
N LEU A 114 11.44 -3.07 12.70
CA LEU A 114 11.01 -2.81 11.32
C LEU A 114 9.51 -3.04 11.19
N ASP A 115 8.78 -1.96 10.89
CA ASP A 115 7.34 -1.95 10.68
C ASP A 115 7.00 -2.49 9.29
N VAL A 116 6.19 -3.54 9.24
CA VAL A 116 5.81 -4.28 8.03
C VAL A 116 4.33 -4.08 7.71
N SER A 117 4.08 -3.53 6.52
CA SER A 117 2.76 -3.43 5.90
C SER A 117 2.61 -4.43 4.76
N PHE A 118 1.42 -4.98 4.59
CA PHE A 118 0.99 -5.62 3.35
C PHE A 118 -0.10 -4.76 2.69
N THR A 119 0.16 -4.27 1.48
CA THR A 119 -0.85 -3.62 0.64
C THR A 119 -1.50 -4.65 -0.27
N LEU A 120 -2.82 -4.78 -0.23
CA LEU A 120 -3.55 -5.87 -0.87
C LEU A 120 -4.82 -5.36 -1.60
N PRO A 121 -5.16 -5.98 -2.76
CA PRO A 121 -6.45 -5.79 -3.40
C PRO A 121 -7.61 -6.22 -2.49
N VAL A 122 -8.73 -5.50 -2.56
CA VAL A 122 -9.91 -5.73 -1.71
C VAL A 122 -11.19 -5.53 -2.53
N MET A 123 -12.28 -6.14 -2.07
CA MET A 123 -13.64 -5.82 -2.50
C MET A 123 -14.40 -5.15 -1.34
N PRO A 124 -15.58 -4.54 -1.55
CA PRO A 124 -16.41 -4.06 -0.45
C PRO A 124 -16.75 -5.15 0.58
N GLU A 125 -16.74 -6.41 0.16
CA GLU A 125 -16.92 -7.60 1.01
C GLU A 125 -15.63 -8.10 1.69
N GLY A 126 -14.50 -7.42 1.51
CA GLY A 126 -13.21 -7.70 2.14
C GLY A 126 -12.15 -8.24 1.19
N LEU A 127 -11.05 -8.74 1.77
CA LEU A 127 -9.97 -9.37 1.03
C LEU A 127 -10.48 -10.62 0.31
N THR A 128 -9.93 -10.89 -0.87
CA THR A 128 -10.09 -12.19 -1.53
C THR A 128 -9.43 -13.29 -0.68
N GLN A 129 -9.79 -14.55 -0.93
CA GLN A 129 -9.21 -15.68 -0.19
C GLN A 129 -7.68 -15.72 -0.32
N ALA A 130 -7.12 -15.40 -1.49
CA ALA A 130 -5.67 -15.33 -1.68
C ALA A 130 -4.99 -14.28 -0.77
N GLY A 131 -5.64 -13.13 -0.55
CA GLY A 131 -5.15 -12.13 0.41
C GLY A 131 -5.20 -12.63 1.85
N VAL A 132 -6.27 -13.31 2.25
CA VAL A 132 -6.36 -13.93 3.58
C VAL A 132 -5.30 -15.02 3.77
N ASP A 133 -5.09 -15.86 2.75
CA ASP A 133 -4.10 -16.95 2.77
C ASP A 133 -2.66 -16.39 2.85
N LEU A 134 -2.37 -15.30 2.14
CA LEU A 134 -1.09 -14.60 2.24
C LEU A 134 -0.82 -14.11 3.66
N LEU A 135 -1.80 -13.48 4.32
CA LEU A 135 -1.66 -13.02 5.72
C LEU A 135 -1.50 -14.19 6.69
N ALA A 136 -2.24 -15.28 6.48
CA ALA A 136 -2.12 -16.50 7.27
C ALA A 136 -0.72 -17.12 7.16
N ASP A 137 -0.19 -17.20 5.94
CA ASP A 137 1.14 -17.74 5.67
C ASP A 137 2.25 -16.83 6.23
N ALA A 138 2.11 -15.51 6.10
CA ALA A 138 3.01 -14.54 6.72
C ALA A 138 3.10 -14.73 8.24
N LYS A 139 1.96 -14.78 8.93
CA LYS A 139 1.89 -15.07 10.37
C LYS A 139 2.50 -16.42 10.72
N LYS A 140 2.18 -17.48 9.97
CA LYS A 140 2.70 -18.84 10.19
C LYS A 140 4.22 -18.90 10.12
N ASN A 141 4.83 -18.12 9.22
CA ASN A 141 6.29 -18.06 9.07
C ASN A 141 6.95 -17.04 10.03
N GLY A 142 6.18 -16.42 10.93
CA GLY A 142 6.70 -15.58 12.01
C GLY A 142 6.93 -14.12 11.62
N VAL A 143 6.23 -13.62 10.60
CA VAL A 143 6.17 -12.17 10.32
C VAL A 143 5.31 -11.50 11.38
N ASP A 144 5.83 -10.43 11.98
CA ASP A 144 5.01 -9.50 12.75
C ASP A 144 4.41 -8.47 11.78
N ILE A 145 3.09 -8.44 11.69
CA ILE A 145 2.37 -7.64 10.68
C ILE A 145 1.80 -6.40 11.36
N ASP A 146 2.41 -5.24 11.12
CA ASP A 146 2.01 -3.96 11.71
C ASP A 146 0.78 -3.37 11.01
N ALA A 147 0.68 -3.55 9.69
CA ALA A 147 -0.45 -3.04 8.91
C ALA A 147 -0.91 -4.00 7.80
N VAL A 148 -2.22 -4.00 7.56
CA VAL A 148 -2.88 -4.55 6.38
C VAL A 148 -3.57 -3.38 5.69
N ASN A 149 -2.93 -2.86 4.65
CA ASN A 149 -3.38 -1.72 3.88
C ASN A 149 -4.22 -2.21 2.69
N ILE A 150 -5.49 -1.85 2.63
CA ILE A 150 -6.36 -2.28 1.53
C ILE A 150 -6.44 -1.22 0.44
N MET A 151 -6.30 -1.66 -0.81
CA MET A 151 -6.53 -0.82 -1.99
C MET A 151 -8.02 -0.74 -2.27
N ALA A 152 -8.67 0.25 -1.67
CA ALA A 152 -10.10 0.52 -1.80
C ALA A 152 -10.41 1.22 -3.14
N MET A 153 -10.17 0.50 -4.24
CA MET A 153 -10.24 0.97 -5.61
C MET A 153 -10.45 -0.20 -6.58
N ASP A 154 -10.93 0.10 -7.78
CA ASP A 154 -11.02 -0.80 -8.93
C ASP A 154 -11.80 -2.10 -8.65
N TYR A 155 -12.93 -1.96 -7.96
CA TYR A 155 -13.84 -3.06 -7.62
C TYR A 155 -14.51 -3.67 -8.85
N GLY A 156 -14.63 -2.92 -9.93
CA GLY A 156 -15.25 -3.31 -11.18
C GLY A 156 -16.60 -2.63 -11.41
N PRO A 157 -17.12 -2.70 -12.66
CA PRO A 157 -18.20 -1.84 -13.13
C PRO A 157 -19.56 -2.05 -12.44
N ALA A 158 -19.71 -3.10 -11.63
CA ALA A 158 -20.91 -3.33 -10.83
C ALA A 158 -20.99 -2.41 -9.60
N TYR A 159 -19.85 -1.91 -9.11
CA TYR A 159 -19.75 -1.01 -7.97
C TYR A 159 -19.69 0.42 -8.49
N SER A 160 -20.87 1.03 -8.67
CA SER A 160 -21.01 2.35 -9.31
C SER A 160 -21.68 3.40 -8.41
N ASP A 161 -21.91 3.06 -7.15
CA ASP A 161 -22.44 3.98 -6.13
C ASP A 161 -21.30 4.76 -5.44
N ASP A 162 -21.53 5.13 -4.18
CA ASP A 162 -20.65 5.97 -3.38
C ASP A 162 -19.34 5.27 -2.99
N MET A 163 -18.22 5.80 -3.48
CA MET A 163 -16.89 5.20 -3.30
C MET A 163 -16.39 5.27 -1.85
N GLY A 164 -16.79 6.30 -1.10
CA GLY A 164 -16.50 6.40 0.34
C GLY A 164 -17.15 5.26 1.11
N THR A 165 -18.43 5.01 0.84
CA THR A 165 -19.21 3.91 1.43
C THR A 165 -18.61 2.55 1.10
N TYR A 166 -18.19 2.31 -0.14
CA TYR A 166 -17.53 1.04 -0.50
C TYR A 166 -16.18 0.87 0.21
N ALA A 167 -15.39 1.94 0.38
CA ALA A 167 -14.16 1.90 1.16
C ALA A 167 -14.41 1.55 2.65
N GLU A 168 -15.45 2.10 3.26
CA GLU A 168 -15.86 1.77 4.64
C GLU A 168 -16.31 0.30 4.78
N GLN A 169 -17.07 -0.20 3.80
CA GLN A 169 -17.48 -1.61 3.75
C GLN A 169 -16.27 -2.52 3.66
N ALA A 170 -15.36 -2.24 2.72
CA ALA A 170 -14.12 -3.00 2.53
C ALA A 170 -13.27 -3.01 3.82
N ALA A 171 -13.13 -1.87 4.48
CA ALA A 171 -12.39 -1.76 5.74
C ALA A 171 -13.04 -2.58 6.87
N THR A 172 -14.37 -2.56 6.96
CA THR A 172 -15.13 -3.32 7.97
C THR A 172 -14.99 -4.83 7.76
N ALA A 173 -15.15 -5.29 6.53
CA ALA A 173 -14.98 -6.70 6.21
C ALA A 173 -13.53 -7.18 6.42
N THR A 174 -12.57 -6.35 6.01
CA THR A 174 -11.14 -6.62 6.23
C THR A 174 -10.80 -6.69 7.71
N GLN A 175 -11.35 -5.81 8.55
CA GLN A 175 -11.12 -5.86 9.99
C GLN A 175 -11.56 -7.21 10.59
N ALA A 176 -12.71 -7.74 10.18
CA ALA A 176 -13.19 -9.04 10.63
C ALA A 176 -12.25 -10.17 10.20
N GLN A 177 -11.74 -10.13 8.96
CA GLN A 177 -10.76 -11.08 8.45
C GLN A 177 -9.43 -10.99 9.21
N VAL A 178 -8.88 -9.78 9.39
CA VAL A 178 -7.64 -9.50 10.13
C VAL A 178 -7.75 -9.98 11.57
N LYS A 179 -8.87 -9.69 12.25
CA LYS A 179 -9.15 -10.18 13.60
C LYS A 179 -9.04 -11.70 13.68
N GLY A 180 -9.67 -12.41 12.75
CA GLY A 180 -9.64 -13.87 12.69
C GLY A 180 -8.25 -14.44 12.37
N VAL A 181 -7.69 -14.05 11.22
CA VAL A 181 -6.43 -14.62 10.71
C VAL A 181 -5.24 -14.26 11.58
N LEU A 182 -5.18 -13.01 12.07
CA LEU A 182 -4.10 -12.54 12.93
C LEU A 182 -4.35 -12.81 14.41
N GLY A 183 -5.57 -13.18 14.82
CA GLY A 183 -5.91 -13.47 16.22
C GLY A 183 -5.83 -12.21 17.10
N ARG A 184 -6.18 -11.06 16.53
CA ARG A 184 -6.13 -9.75 17.18
C ARG A 184 -7.42 -9.49 17.97
N SER A 185 -7.35 -8.59 18.95
CA SER A 185 -8.56 -8.02 19.55
C SER A 185 -9.31 -7.19 18.51
N ASP A 186 -10.56 -6.82 18.80
CA ASP A 186 -11.34 -6.00 17.87
C ASP A 186 -10.67 -4.65 17.57
N ALA A 187 -10.22 -3.96 18.63
CA ALA A 187 -9.54 -2.68 18.54
C ALA A 187 -8.16 -2.79 17.87
N ASP A 188 -7.41 -3.86 18.15
CA ASP A 188 -6.10 -4.05 17.51
C ASP A 188 -6.26 -4.42 16.02
N ALA A 189 -7.33 -5.13 15.66
CA ALA A 189 -7.63 -5.41 14.26
C ALA A 189 -7.95 -4.12 13.50
N TRP A 190 -8.75 -3.21 14.06
CA TRP A 190 -8.98 -1.89 13.46
C TRP A 190 -7.69 -1.09 13.29
N LYS A 191 -6.84 -1.04 14.33
CA LYS A 191 -5.53 -0.38 14.26
C LYS A 191 -4.56 -1.01 13.27
N THR A 192 -4.76 -2.28 12.91
CA THR A 192 -3.96 -2.97 11.90
C THR A 192 -4.45 -2.64 10.48
N VAL A 193 -5.74 -2.32 10.30
CA VAL A 193 -6.27 -1.98 8.97
C VAL A 193 -5.87 -0.56 8.59
N ALA A 194 -5.31 -0.41 7.40
CA ALA A 194 -5.13 0.86 6.73
C ALA A 194 -5.91 0.86 5.40
N VAL A 195 -6.28 2.03 4.90
CA VAL A 195 -7.08 2.15 3.67
C VAL A 195 -6.41 3.12 2.70
N THR A 196 -6.22 2.67 1.46
CA THR A 196 -5.70 3.45 0.35
C THR A 196 -6.71 3.46 -0.79
N PRO A 197 -7.48 4.54 -0.98
CA PRO A 197 -8.29 4.71 -2.18
C PRO A 197 -7.45 5.25 -3.34
N MET A 198 -7.92 5.05 -4.58
CA MET A 198 -7.45 5.80 -5.73
C MET A 198 -8.28 7.07 -5.84
N ILE A 199 -7.66 8.25 -5.87
CA ILE A 199 -8.37 9.53 -5.82
C ILE A 199 -8.88 9.97 -7.18
N GLY A 200 -10.04 10.63 -7.26
CA GLY A 200 -10.64 11.02 -8.52
C GLY A 200 -11.08 9.82 -9.35
N VAL A 201 -10.92 9.88 -10.68
CA VAL A 201 -11.33 8.78 -11.56
C VAL A 201 -10.36 7.61 -11.45
N ASN A 202 -10.89 6.41 -11.18
CA ASN A 202 -10.13 5.17 -11.10
C ASN A 202 -9.88 4.55 -12.49
N ASP A 203 -9.21 3.40 -12.56
CA ASP A 203 -9.02 2.68 -13.82
C ASP A 203 -10.35 2.11 -14.34
N VAL A 204 -11.24 1.73 -13.43
CA VAL A 204 -12.67 1.51 -13.72
C VAL A 204 -13.38 2.88 -13.81
N ALA A 205 -13.64 3.35 -15.03
CA ALA A 205 -14.14 4.72 -15.25
C ALA A 205 -15.47 5.10 -14.57
N SER A 206 -16.29 4.12 -14.16
CA SER A 206 -17.51 4.36 -13.37
C SER A 206 -17.23 4.68 -11.90
N GLU A 207 -16.05 4.35 -11.41
CA GLU A 207 -15.61 4.59 -10.03
C GLU A 207 -14.88 5.93 -9.97
N VAL A 208 -15.43 6.85 -9.18
CA VAL A 208 -14.86 8.19 -8.99
C VAL A 208 -14.85 8.52 -7.51
N PHE A 209 -13.68 8.41 -6.87
CA PHE A 209 -13.48 8.76 -5.46
C PHE A 209 -13.30 10.27 -5.31
N LYS A 210 -14.30 10.96 -4.75
CA LYS A 210 -14.35 12.42 -4.63
C LYS A 210 -13.68 12.91 -3.35
N VAL A 211 -13.44 14.22 -3.28
CA VAL A 211 -12.88 14.86 -2.07
C VAL A 211 -13.80 14.66 -0.87
N ASP A 212 -15.12 14.67 -1.08
CA ASP A 212 -16.11 14.41 -0.02
C ASP A 212 -16.00 12.96 0.51
N ASP A 213 -15.74 11.98 -0.36
CA ASP A 213 -15.51 10.58 0.02
C ASP A 213 -14.26 10.45 0.90
N ALA A 214 -13.21 11.26 0.63
CA ALA A 214 -12.03 11.33 1.49
C ALA A 214 -12.37 11.85 2.88
N ALA A 215 -13.19 12.91 2.97
CA ALA A 215 -13.63 13.46 4.24
C ALA A 215 -14.51 12.46 5.02
N GLN A 216 -15.41 11.77 4.34
CA GLN A 216 -16.21 10.68 4.90
C GLN A 216 -15.31 9.57 5.47
N LEU A 217 -14.36 9.06 4.69
CA LEU A 217 -13.45 8.00 5.11
C LEU A 217 -12.58 8.41 6.31
N VAL A 218 -12.20 9.68 6.41
CA VAL A 218 -11.50 10.23 7.58
C VAL A 218 -12.36 10.18 8.85
N GLU A 219 -13.64 10.54 8.76
CA GLU A 219 -14.55 10.46 9.92
C GLU A 219 -14.79 9.02 10.34
N PHE A 220 -14.96 8.10 9.37
CA PHE A 220 -14.99 6.67 9.65
C PHE A 220 -13.71 6.18 10.33
N ALA A 221 -12.54 6.57 9.83
CA ALA A 221 -11.25 6.18 10.38
C ALA A 221 -11.07 6.63 11.84
N LYS A 222 -11.51 7.85 12.17
CA LYS A 222 -11.53 8.35 13.56
C LYS A 222 -12.48 7.55 14.44
N ALA A 223 -13.68 7.26 13.94
CA ALA A 223 -14.70 6.54 14.69
C ALA A 223 -14.31 5.09 14.99
N LYS A 224 -13.61 4.42 14.07
CA LYS A 224 -13.18 3.03 14.21
C LYS A 224 -11.78 2.87 14.81
N GLY A 225 -10.94 3.90 14.73
CA GLY A 225 -9.55 3.81 15.13
C GLY A 225 -8.74 2.96 14.15
N LEU A 226 -8.80 3.31 12.85
CA LEU A 226 -7.94 2.71 11.83
C LEU A 226 -6.45 2.89 12.17
N GLY A 227 -5.58 2.17 11.46
CA GLY A 227 -4.13 2.35 11.58
C GLY A 227 -3.61 3.54 10.80
N ALA A 228 -4.04 3.66 9.54
CA ALA A 228 -3.60 4.72 8.64
C ALA A 228 -4.59 4.93 7.49
N LEU A 229 -4.50 6.10 6.86
CA LEU A 229 -5.08 6.38 5.55
C LEU A 229 -3.96 6.81 4.60
N SER A 230 -4.08 6.40 3.34
CA SER A 230 -3.20 6.82 2.25
C SER A 230 -4.04 7.07 1.00
N MET A 231 -3.40 7.40 -0.11
CA MET A 231 -4.07 7.56 -1.40
C MET A 231 -3.16 7.20 -2.56
N TRP A 232 -3.75 6.68 -3.63
CA TRP A 232 -3.10 6.58 -4.94
C TRP A 232 -3.54 7.75 -5.83
N SER A 233 -2.74 8.78 -6.02
CA SER A 233 -1.40 9.00 -5.46
C SER A 233 -1.10 10.48 -5.25
N ALA A 234 0.01 10.80 -4.58
CA ALA A 234 0.44 12.19 -4.37
C ALA A 234 0.61 12.99 -5.67
N THR A 235 1.00 12.35 -6.77
CA THR A 235 1.15 13.03 -8.08
C THR A 235 -0.19 13.34 -8.74
N ARG A 236 -1.26 12.64 -8.33
CA ARG A 236 -2.61 12.79 -8.86
C ARG A 236 -3.43 13.86 -8.16
N ASP A 237 -3.03 14.35 -6.99
CA ASP A 237 -3.82 15.29 -6.16
C ASP A 237 -3.80 16.75 -6.66
N LYS A 238 -4.26 16.92 -7.90
CA LYS A 238 -4.47 18.19 -8.59
C LYS A 238 -5.41 18.01 -9.78
N ALA A 239 -6.08 19.08 -10.16
CA ALA A 239 -6.90 19.10 -11.37
C ALA A 239 -6.06 18.85 -12.63
N CYS A 240 -6.66 18.20 -13.63
CA CYS A 240 -5.99 17.95 -14.91
C CYS A 240 -5.91 19.22 -15.77
N PRO A 241 -4.81 19.41 -16.53
CA PRO A 241 -4.79 20.39 -17.60
C PRO A 241 -5.95 20.14 -18.58
N GLY A 242 -6.76 21.16 -18.85
CA GLY A 242 -7.95 21.04 -19.70
C GLY A 242 -9.23 20.59 -19.00
N GLY A 243 -9.19 20.35 -17.68
CA GLY A 243 -10.37 20.01 -16.87
C GLY A 243 -10.61 18.50 -16.69
N PRO A 244 -11.78 18.12 -16.13
CA PRO A 244 -12.13 16.73 -15.85
C PRO A 244 -12.17 15.86 -17.09
N LYS A 245 -11.91 14.55 -16.92
CA LYS A 245 -11.98 13.57 -18.02
C LYS A 245 -12.41 12.18 -17.51
N PRO A 246 -13.06 11.34 -18.32
CA PRO A 246 -13.61 10.06 -17.88
C PRO A 246 -12.57 8.93 -17.89
N SER A 247 -11.35 9.19 -17.43
CA SER A 247 -10.28 8.21 -17.36
C SER A 247 -9.25 8.56 -16.29
N ALA A 248 -8.63 7.56 -15.68
CA ALA A 248 -7.47 7.77 -14.82
C ALA A 248 -6.31 8.48 -15.56
N ASP A 249 -5.45 9.15 -14.79
CA ASP A 249 -4.19 9.75 -15.22
C ASP A 249 -3.18 9.67 -14.07
N ALA A 250 -1.93 9.35 -14.36
CA ALA A 250 -0.88 9.22 -13.34
C ALA A 250 -0.48 10.58 -12.71
N THR A 251 -0.84 11.69 -13.36
CA THR A 251 -0.39 13.04 -13.02
C THR A 251 -1.52 13.98 -12.60
N CYS A 252 -2.78 13.54 -12.58
CA CYS A 252 -3.90 14.32 -12.07
C CYS A 252 -5.09 13.40 -11.74
N SER A 253 -6.06 13.90 -10.99
CA SER A 253 -7.19 13.10 -10.49
C SER A 253 -8.34 12.95 -11.48
N SER A 254 -8.28 13.67 -12.61
CA SER A 254 -9.35 13.70 -13.62
C SER A 254 -10.71 14.22 -13.13
N VAL A 255 -10.73 14.88 -11.97
CA VAL A 255 -11.89 15.59 -11.43
C VAL A 255 -11.57 17.06 -11.18
N ASP A 256 -12.61 17.88 -11.03
CA ASP A 256 -12.44 19.25 -10.54
C ASP A 256 -12.07 19.22 -9.07
N GLN A 257 -10.96 19.88 -8.72
CA GLN A 257 -10.50 20.00 -7.35
C GLN A 257 -9.57 21.21 -7.17
N GLU A 258 -9.47 21.67 -5.94
CA GLU A 258 -8.39 22.56 -5.53
C GLU A 258 -7.05 21.80 -5.45
N PRO A 259 -5.91 22.49 -5.56
CA PRO A 259 -4.60 21.87 -5.36
C PRO A 259 -4.47 21.22 -3.97
N ASN A 260 -4.03 19.96 -3.97
CA ASN A 260 -3.84 19.13 -2.78
C ASN A 260 -5.11 18.91 -1.93
N ALA A 261 -6.30 18.92 -2.55
CA ALA A 261 -7.57 18.81 -1.84
C ALA A 261 -7.70 17.48 -1.09
N PHE A 262 -7.31 16.36 -1.71
CA PHE A 262 -7.37 15.04 -1.09
C PHE A 262 -6.38 14.92 0.08
N ALA A 263 -5.13 15.35 -0.11
CA ALA A 263 -4.12 15.37 0.94
C ALA A 263 -4.55 16.24 2.13
N LYS A 264 -5.21 17.37 1.89
CA LYS A 264 -5.78 18.21 2.96
C LYS A 264 -6.90 17.50 3.72
N ALA A 265 -7.79 16.80 3.01
CA ALA A 265 -8.84 16.01 3.62
C ALA A 265 -8.25 14.88 4.49
N PHE A 266 -7.38 14.03 3.92
CA PHE A 266 -6.73 12.93 4.65
C PHE A 266 -5.88 13.40 5.84
N ALA A 267 -5.24 14.57 5.75
CA ALA A 267 -4.46 15.14 6.86
C ALA A 267 -5.30 15.54 8.09
N ALA A 268 -6.64 15.51 7.99
CA ALA A 268 -7.51 15.67 9.15
C ALA A 268 -7.60 14.40 10.01
N TYR A 269 -7.10 13.27 9.52
CA TYR A 269 -6.80 12.08 10.32
C TYR A 269 -5.42 12.22 10.96
N LYS A 270 -5.34 12.12 12.29
CA LYS A 270 -4.12 12.34 13.08
C LYS A 270 -3.81 11.13 13.93
#